data_AF-A0A932XMF8-F1
#
_entry.id   AF-A0A932XMF8-F1
#
_cell.length_a   1.000
_cell.length_b   1.000
_cell.length_c   1.000
_cell.angle_alpha   90.00
_cell.angle_beta   90.00
_cell.angle_gamma   90.00
#
_symmetry.space_group_name_H-M   'P 1'
#
loop_
_entity.id
_entity.type
_entity.pdbx_description
1 polymer ?
#
loop_
_entity_poly.entity_id
_entity_poly.type
_entity_poly.pdbx_seq_one_letter_code
_entity_poly.pdbx_strand_id
1 'polypeptide(L)'
;MKGERLKRLVREEVKVLQAYKVEKSPYKAKLDANESPFSLPPPLHAELLTILEGIALNRYPDPDAEELRAAIAMRLGVPVECLILGNGSD
;
A
#
# COMPACT_ATOMS: atom_id res chain seq x y z
N MET A 1 -30.21 -19.95 -5.18
CA MET A 1 -30.71 -18.89 -6.09
C MET A 1 -29.89 -17.60 -6.11
N LYS A 2 -29.27 -17.12 -5.01
CA LYS A 2 -28.50 -15.84 -5.03
C LYS A 2 -27.21 -15.87 -5.88
N GLY A 3 -26.43 -16.95 -5.84
CA GLY A 3 -25.16 -17.06 -6.60
C GLY A 3 -25.32 -17.04 -8.12
N GLU A 4 -26.40 -17.64 -8.64
CA GLU A 4 -26.71 -17.67 -10.08
C GLU A 4 -27.19 -16.32 -10.63
N ARG A 5 -27.66 -15.41 -9.78
CA ARG A 5 -27.98 -14.04 -10.18
C ARG A 5 -26.71 -13.18 -10.23
N LEU A 6 -25.80 -13.35 -9.26
CA LEU A 6 -24.53 -12.62 -9.22
C LEU A 6 -23.66 -12.93 -10.45
N LYS A 7 -23.55 -14.21 -10.83
CA LYS A 7 -22.79 -14.61 -12.03
C LYS A 7 -23.28 -13.96 -13.32
N ARG A 8 -24.53 -13.51 -13.42
CA ARG A 8 -25.05 -12.82 -14.62
C ARG A 8 -24.63 -11.36 -14.70
N LEU A 9 -24.26 -10.75 -13.57
CA LEU A 9 -23.82 -9.35 -13.48
C LEU A 9 -22.30 -9.21 -13.63
N VAL A 10 -21.56 -10.30 -13.44
CA VAL A 10 -20.11 -10.32 -13.57
C VAL A 10 -19.72 -10.49 -15.04
N ARG A 11 -18.75 -9.69 -15.49
CA ARG A 11 -18.14 -9.77 -16.82
C ARG A 11 -17.48 -11.13 -17.07
N GLU A 12 -17.55 -11.66 -18.29
CA GLU A 12 -16.97 -12.96 -18.63
C GLU A 12 -15.46 -13.02 -18.34
N GLU A 13 -14.74 -11.92 -18.59
CA GLU A 13 -13.29 -11.83 -18.36
C GLU A 13 -12.95 -11.98 -16.87
N VAL A 14 -13.82 -11.52 -15.97
CA VAL A 14 -13.63 -11.64 -14.51
C VAL A 14 -13.96 -13.05 -14.02
N LYS A 15 -14.91 -13.75 -14.67
CA LYS A 15 -15.31 -15.12 -14.27
C LYS A 15 -14.21 -16.13 -14.46
N VAL A 16 -13.34 -15.93 -15.46
CA VAL A 16 -12.24 -16.84 -15.76
C VAL A 16 -10.98 -16.54 -14.93
N LEU A 17 -10.94 -15.41 -14.20
CA LEU A 17 -9.84 -15.09 -13.32
C LEU A 17 -9.79 -16.10 -12.16
N GLN A 18 -8.59 -16.57 -11.87
CA GLN A 18 -8.30 -17.29 -10.64
C GLN A 18 -7.61 -16.33 -9.67
N ALA A 19 -8.12 -16.25 -8.44
CA ALA A 19 -7.50 -15.41 -7.43
C ALA A 19 -6.06 -15.88 -7.15
N TYR A 20 -5.15 -14.91 -7.00
CA TYR A 20 -3.79 -15.20 -6.56
C TYR A 20 -3.82 -15.87 -5.19
N LYS A 21 -3.15 -17.02 -5.08
CA LYS A 21 -3.12 -17.81 -3.84
C LYS A 21 -1.79 -17.56 -3.13
N VAL A 22 -1.87 -16.97 -1.96
CA VAL A 22 -0.73 -16.85 -1.03
C VAL A 22 -0.81 -17.99 -0.02
N GLU A 23 0.27 -18.75 0.11
CA GLU A 23 0.36 -19.80 1.13
C GLU A 23 0.54 -19.18 2.53
N LYS A 24 -0.28 -19.61 3.50
CA LYS A 24 -0.31 -19.07 4.88
C LYS A 24 0.15 -20.10 5.92
N SER A 25 1.11 -20.92 5.55
CA SER A 25 1.71 -21.91 6.46
C SER A 25 2.67 -21.23 7.44
N PRO A 26 2.80 -21.67 8.71
CA PRO A 26 3.81 -21.13 9.61
C PRO A 26 5.21 -21.46 9.09
N TYR A 27 6.09 -20.47 9.09
CA TYR A 27 7.46 -20.57 8.59
C TYR A 27 8.45 -20.19 9.69
N LYS A 28 9.62 -20.84 9.69
CA LYS A 28 10.76 -20.43 10.52
C LYS A 28 11.53 -19.27 9.90
N ALA A 29 11.59 -19.22 8.57
CA ALA A 29 12.14 -18.13 7.78
C ALA A 29 11.32 -18.02 6.50
N LYS A 30 10.86 -16.81 6.17
CA LYS A 30 10.09 -16.50 4.97
C LYS A 30 10.98 -15.72 4.00
N LEU A 31 11.26 -16.29 2.84
CA LEU A 31 12.21 -15.75 1.84
C LEU A 31 11.62 -15.79 0.42
N ASP A 32 10.31 -15.98 0.29
CA ASP A 32 9.56 -16.03 -0.98
C ASP A 32 9.09 -14.64 -1.46
N ALA A 33 9.32 -13.58 -0.67
CA ALA A 33 8.98 -12.20 -0.99
C ALA A 33 10.17 -11.25 -0.80
N ASN A 34 10.16 -10.12 -1.50
CA ASN A 34 11.23 -9.10 -1.47
C ASN A 34 11.03 -8.06 -0.36
N GLU A 35 10.53 -8.47 0.80
CA GLU A 35 10.35 -7.59 1.96
C GLU A 35 11.70 -7.32 2.64
N SER A 36 11.87 -6.12 3.21
CA SER A 36 13.04 -5.83 4.05
C SER A 36 13.01 -6.72 5.31
N PRO A 37 14.10 -7.44 5.65
CA PRO A 37 14.15 -8.24 6.87
C PRO A 37 14.39 -7.38 8.14
N PHE A 38 14.69 -6.10 7.98
CA PHE A 38 15.04 -5.20 9.08
C PHE A 38 13.82 -4.41 9.54
N SER A 39 13.54 -4.44 10.85
CA SER A 39 12.56 -3.57 11.49
C SER A 39 13.08 -2.13 11.61
N LEU A 40 12.17 -1.18 11.79
CA LEU A 40 12.54 0.19 12.12
C LEU A 40 13.33 0.24 13.44
N PRO A 41 14.43 1.02 13.52
CA PRO A 41 15.10 1.30 14.79
C PRO A 41 14.13 1.86 15.84
N PRO A 42 14.28 1.52 17.14
CA PRO A 42 13.33 1.92 18.17
C PRO A 42 13.00 3.42 18.23
N PRO A 43 13.97 4.35 18.06
CA PRO A 43 13.66 5.78 18.04
C PRO A 43 12.74 6.18 16.89
N LEU A 44 12.97 5.66 15.68
CA LEU A 44 12.15 5.95 14.50
C LEU A 44 10.76 5.33 14.60
N HIS A 45 10.66 4.14 15.20
CA HIS A 45 9.37 3.52 15.47
C HIS A 45 8.53 4.35 16.44
N ALA A 46 9.14 4.88 17.51
CA ALA A 46 8.45 5.74 18.47
C ALA A 46 7.99 7.06 17.81
N GLU A 47 8.86 7.70 17.03
CA GLU A 47 8.54 8.93 16.30
C GLU A 47 7.37 8.73 15.34
N LEU A 48 7.36 7.63 14.58
CA LEU A 48 6.27 7.27 13.68
C LEU A 48 4.94 7.16 14.43
N LEU A 49 4.91 6.49 15.58
CA LEU A 49 3.69 6.34 16.37
C LEU A 49 3.18 7.69 16.88
N THR A 50 4.06 8.56 17.37
CA THR A 50 3.68 9.91 17.81
C THR A 50 3.06 10.73 16.68
N ILE A 51 3.59 10.63 15.45
CA ILE A 51 3.00 11.31 14.28
C ILE A 51 1.60 10.75 13.99
N LEU A 52 1.45 9.41 13.98
CA LEU A 52 0.17 8.76 13.69
C LEU A 52 -0.92 9.12 14.70
N GLU A 53 -0.58 9.26 15.99
CA GLU A 53 -1.50 9.67 17.04
C GLU A 53 -2.06 11.09 16.83
N GLY A 54 -1.30 11.97 16.17
CA GLY A 54 -1.70 13.34 15.88
C GLY A 54 -2.62 13.52 14.68
N ILE A 55 -2.90 12.47 13.90
CA ILE A 55 -3.66 12.58 12.65
C ILE A 55 -5.16 12.79 12.91
N ALA A 56 -5.72 13.86 12.33
CA ALA A 56 -7.15 14.13 12.36
C ALA A 56 -7.94 13.21 11.39
N LEU A 57 -8.43 12.08 11.89
CA LEU A 57 -9.18 11.08 11.10
C LEU A 57 -10.56 11.56 10.60
N ASN A 58 -11.05 12.68 11.11
CA ASN A 58 -12.33 13.28 10.73
C ASN A 58 -12.20 14.34 9.62
N ARG A 59 -11.04 14.43 8.97
CA ARG A 59 -10.76 15.34 7.86
C ARG A 59 -10.18 14.56 6.68
N TYR A 60 -10.43 15.05 5.47
CA TYR A 60 -9.71 14.55 4.32
C TYR A 60 -8.23 14.97 4.43
N PRO A 61 -7.29 14.11 4.03
CA PRO A 61 -5.88 14.49 3.92
C PRO A 61 -5.67 15.46 2.75
N ASP A 62 -4.44 15.96 2.63
CA ASP A 62 -3.98 16.62 1.42
C ASP A 62 -4.14 15.67 0.21
N PRO A 63 -4.97 16.02 -0.79
CA PRO A 63 -5.21 15.17 -1.95
C PRO A 63 -3.99 15.02 -2.86
N ASP A 64 -3.06 15.97 -2.84
CA ASP A 64 -1.91 16.02 -3.74
C ASP A 64 -0.60 15.55 -3.08
N ALA A 65 -0.63 15.33 -1.77
CA ALA A 65 0.50 14.90 -0.95
C ALA A 65 1.77 15.75 -1.21
N GLU A 66 1.61 17.07 -1.19
CA GLU A 66 2.60 18.06 -1.61
C GLU A 66 3.93 17.90 -0.86
N GLU A 67 3.87 17.79 0.47
CA GLU A 67 5.07 17.65 1.31
C GLU A 67 5.82 16.35 1.02
N LEU A 68 5.10 15.24 0.84
CA LEU A 68 5.70 13.94 0.53
C LEU A 68 6.33 13.95 -0.87
N ARG A 69 5.65 14.52 -1.86
CA ARG A 69 6.19 14.67 -3.22
C ARG A 69 7.46 15.52 -3.22
N ALA A 70 7.48 16.63 -2.50
CA ALA A 70 8.65 17.49 -2.40
C ALA A 70 9.85 16.76 -1.75
N ALA A 71 9.61 16.01 -0.66
CA ALA A 71 10.65 15.23 0.02
C ALA A 71 11.22 14.13 -0.89
N ILE A 72 10.37 13.41 -1.63
CA ILE A 72 10.80 12.37 -2.57
C ILE A 72 11.58 12.99 -3.74
N ALA A 73 11.09 14.10 -4.31
CA ALA A 73 11.75 14.81 -5.41
C ALA A 73 13.18 15.24 -5.02
N MET A 74 13.33 15.83 -3.83
CA MET A 74 14.62 16.20 -3.27
C MET A 74 15.53 14.98 -3.11
N ARG A 75 15.00 13.87 -2.57
CA ARG A 75 15.77 12.65 -2.33
C ARG A 75 16.25 11.97 -3.62
N LEU A 76 15.47 12.07 -4.69
CA LEU A 76 15.75 11.47 -6.00
C LEU A 76 16.50 12.41 -6.96
N GLY A 77 16.54 13.71 -6.66
CA GLY A 77 17.19 14.71 -7.52
C GLY A 77 16.41 14.99 -8.80
N VAL A 78 15.07 14.95 -8.75
CA VAL A 78 14.18 15.17 -9.90
C VAL A 78 13.20 16.32 -9.63
N PRO A 79 12.67 16.99 -10.67
CA PRO A 79 11.57 17.95 -10.49
C PRO A 79 10.32 17.28 -9.90
N VAL A 80 9.58 18.01 -9.07
CA VAL A 80 8.39 17.47 -8.38
C VAL A 80 7.25 17.13 -9.37
N GLU A 81 7.23 17.80 -10.51
CA GLU A 81 6.30 17.58 -11.63
C GLU A 81 6.50 16.21 -12.30
N CYS A 82 7.67 15.58 -12.09
CA CYS A 82 7.96 14.23 -12.56
C CYS A 82 7.40 13.14 -11.62
N LEU A 83 6.73 13.49 -10.52
CA LEU A 83 6.24 12.54 -9.52
C LEU A 83 4.71 12.50 -9.47
N ILE A 84 4.18 11.27 -9.58
CA ILE A 84 2.79 10.91 -9.25
C ILE A 84 2.86 9.87 -8.13
N LEU A 85 2.05 10.04 -7.08
CA LEU A 85 1.99 9.10 -5.96
C LEU A 85 0.75 8.21 -6.07
N GLY A 86 0.88 6.98 -5.59
CA GLY A 86 -0.18 5.96 -5.56
C GLY A 86 -0.03 5.05 -4.36
N ASN A 87 -1.02 4.18 -4.13
CA ASN A 87 -1.03 3.25 -3.01
C ASN A 87 -0.32 1.95 -3.37
N GLY A 88 1.02 1.96 -3.28
CA GLY A 88 1.83 0.87 -3.81
C GLY A 88 1.95 0.96 -5.34
N SER A 89 2.69 0.02 -5.92
CA SER A 89 2.96 -0.04 -7.37
C SER A 89 1.87 -0.74 -8.18
N ASP A 90 1.00 -1.50 -7.52
CA ASP A 90 -0.10 -2.27 -8.14
C ASP A 90 -1.27 -1.35 -8.55
#